data_AF-A0A076EZJ9-F1
#
_entry.id   AF-A0A076EZJ9-F1
#
_cell.length_a   1.000
_cell.length_b   1.000
_cell.length_c   1.000
_cell.angle_alpha   90.00
_cell.angle_beta   90.00
_cell.angle_gamma   90.00
#
_symmetry.space_group_name_H-M   'P 1'
#
loop_
_entity.id
_entity.type
_entity.pdbx_description
1 polymer ?
#
loop_
_entity_poly.entity_id
_entity_poly.type
_entity_poly.pdbx_seq_one_letter_code
_entity_poly.pdbx_strand_id
1 'polypeptide(L)'
;MSEDRVPIVFLDGDLEDSRVSARFLELCLPFEFLGGGLSSGLGIRILGVNGRDLQLGLVESTARLIVRGSAETDWNAEKKAYSRQLEGHGTPLWNHKELTSAERAYSTDLPSPRTRPGPRIEMESKILRRIGIFTEFSSAHLTYAYSGGADTTRFWFEFDPSVPKDHGQLVAALTDPQWGLGMRVIYEDCHCDNGGSCYTKLSSPTGDATLTLNFSEEVPRLGRTYFESIGAPRRWIDRIFPAPGSS
;
A
#
# COMPACT_ATOMS: atom_id res chain seq x y z
N MET A 1 -13.81 -13.14 -10.26
CA MET A 1 -13.73 -11.66 -10.30
C MET A 1 -13.85 -11.27 -11.78
N SER A 2 -14.86 -10.48 -12.17
CA SER A 2 -15.09 -10.15 -13.59
C SER A 2 -14.03 -9.19 -14.13
N GLU A 3 -13.82 -9.23 -15.45
CA GLU A 3 -12.66 -8.69 -16.19
C GLU A 3 -12.44 -7.16 -16.19
N ASP A 4 -13.23 -6.31 -15.51
CA ASP A 4 -13.10 -4.84 -15.69
C ASP A 4 -13.03 -3.99 -14.41
N ARG A 5 -12.90 -4.58 -13.22
CA ARG A 5 -12.80 -3.78 -11.98
C ARG A 5 -11.37 -3.65 -11.50
N VAL A 6 -10.67 -2.63 -12.02
CA VAL A 6 -9.40 -2.17 -11.46
C VAL A 6 -9.67 -1.63 -10.04
N PRO A 7 -9.01 -2.14 -8.99
CA PRO A 7 -9.19 -1.62 -7.64
C PRO A 7 -8.80 -0.13 -7.56
N ILE A 8 -9.54 0.63 -6.74
CA ILE A 8 -9.27 2.04 -6.49
C ILE A 8 -8.87 2.19 -5.02
N VAL A 9 -7.68 2.75 -4.77
CA VAL A 9 -7.18 3.12 -3.45
C VAL A 9 -7.22 4.63 -3.34
N PHE A 10 -7.81 5.14 -2.26
CA PHE A 10 -7.91 6.57 -1.99
C PHE A 10 -6.70 7.03 -1.18
N LEU A 11 -6.03 8.07 -1.68
CA LEU A 11 -5.00 8.83 -0.99
C LEU A 11 -5.55 10.21 -0.69
N ASP A 12 -6.51 10.23 0.24
CA ASP A 12 -7.06 11.47 0.72
C ASP A 12 -6.33 11.90 1.99
N GLY A 13 -5.69 13.07 1.92
CA GLY A 13 -4.97 13.71 3.00
C GLY A 13 -5.71 14.92 3.56
N ASP A 14 -6.96 15.18 3.15
CA ASP A 14 -7.75 16.32 3.61
C ASP A 14 -7.84 16.39 5.15
N LEU A 15 -7.70 15.24 5.82
CA LEU A 15 -7.66 15.13 7.28
C LEU A 15 -6.30 15.42 7.93
N GLU A 16 -5.22 15.27 7.18
CA GLU A 16 -3.84 15.23 7.70
C GLU A 16 -3.02 16.49 7.32
N ASP A 17 -3.60 17.46 6.60
CA ASP A 17 -2.92 18.66 6.06
C ASP A 17 -1.54 18.33 5.46
N SER A 18 -1.47 17.16 4.81
CA SER A 18 -0.23 16.60 4.31
C SER A 18 -0.37 16.31 2.83
N ARG A 19 0.71 16.56 2.07
CA ARG A 19 0.79 16.24 0.65
C ARG A 19 0.96 14.73 0.45
N VAL A 20 -0.06 13.95 0.85
CA VAL A 20 -0.08 12.48 0.79
C VAL A 20 0.26 11.99 -0.62
N SER A 21 -0.30 12.64 -1.65
CA SER A 21 0.00 12.34 -3.05
C SER A 21 1.49 12.49 -3.38
N ALA A 22 2.17 13.53 -2.87
CA ALA A 22 3.60 13.71 -3.04
C ALA A 22 4.41 12.61 -2.32
N ARG A 23 4.04 12.31 -1.06
CA ARG A 23 4.68 11.25 -0.28
C ARG A 23 4.48 9.86 -0.89
N PHE A 24 3.35 9.63 -1.53
CA PHE A 24 3.13 8.38 -2.26
C PHE A 24 4.11 8.23 -3.42
N LEU A 25 4.36 9.29 -4.21
CA LEU A 25 5.37 9.23 -5.27
C LEU A 25 6.76 8.96 -4.68
N GLU A 26 7.10 9.58 -3.56
CA GLU A 26 8.39 9.44 -2.89
C GLU A 26 8.65 8.04 -2.34
N LEU A 27 7.65 7.46 -1.68
CA LEU A 27 7.82 6.23 -0.92
C LEU A 27 7.40 4.97 -1.70
N CYS A 28 6.49 5.13 -2.67
CA CYS A 28 5.81 3.99 -3.29
C CYS A 28 6.16 3.78 -4.75
N LEU A 29 6.81 4.74 -5.41
CA LEU A 29 7.26 4.58 -6.79
C LEU A 29 8.76 4.29 -6.88
N PRO A 30 9.17 3.43 -7.84
CA PRO A 30 10.54 2.99 -7.93
C PRO A 30 11.44 4.07 -8.54
N PHE A 31 12.59 4.29 -7.92
CA PHE A 31 13.70 5.06 -8.47
C PHE A 31 15.03 4.38 -8.11
N GLU A 32 16.05 4.63 -8.91
CA GLU A 32 17.42 4.14 -8.70
C GLU A 32 18.29 5.27 -8.15
N PHE A 33 19.05 5.02 -7.09
CA PHE A 33 19.94 6.03 -6.50
C PHE A 33 21.23 6.22 -7.31
N LEU A 34 21.72 7.46 -7.36
CA LEU A 34 23.05 7.76 -7.87
C LEU A 34 24.10 7.15 -6.93
N GLY A 35 24.80 6.11 -7.39
CA GLY A 35 25.70 5.29 -6.55
C GLY A 35 25.21 3.86 -6.31
N GLY A 36 24.03 3.52 -6.83
CA GLY A 36 23.46 2.18 -6.79
C GLY A 36 22.46 1.98 -5.65
N GLY A 37 21.59 0.99 -5.83
CA GLY A 37 20.47 0.71 -4.93
C GLY A 37 19.14 1.19 -5.50
N LEU A 38 18.06 0.62 -4.99
CA LEU A 38 16.70 0.87 -5.45
C LEU A 38 15.81 1.27 -4.28
N SER A 39 14.85 2.15 -4.54
CA SER A 39 13.75 2.42 -3.61
C SER A 39 12.72 1.29 -3.61
N SER A 40 11.70 1.42 -2.75
CA SER A 40 10.53 0.54 -2.72
C SER A 40 9.68 0.64 -3.99
N GLY A 41 8.69 -0.26 -4.14
CA GLY A 41 7.75 -0.19 -5.27
C GLY A 41 8.32 -0.73 -6.59
N LEU A 42 9.30 -1.62 -6.53
CA LEU A 42 9.93 -2.21 -7.71
C LEU A 42 8.91 -2.78 -8.69
N GLY A 43 9.12 -2.57 -9.99
CA GLY A 43 8.23 -3.02 -11.05
C GLY A 43 6.90 -2.28 -11.13
N ILE A 44 6.59 -1.35 -10.22
CA ILE A 44 5.42 -0.47 -10.35
C ILE A 44 5.70 0.59 -11.41
N ARG A 45 4.74 0.82 -12.30
CA ARG A 45 4.80 1.81 -13.39
C ARG A 45 3.58 2.68 -13.41
N ILE A 46 3.78 3.92 -13.82
CA ILE A 46 2.68 4.82 -14.16
C ILE A 46 2.25 4.49 -15.59
N LEU A 47 1.02 4.02 -15.73
CA LEU A 47 0.39 3.75 -17.02
C LEU A 47 -0.29 4.99 -17.59
N GLY A 48 -0.77 5.87 -16.71
CA GLY A 48 -1.47 7.08 -17.09
C GLY A 48 -1.89 7.91 -15.88
N VAL A 49 -2.30 9.14 -16.17
CA VAL A 49 -2.95 10.05 -15.23
C VAL A 49 -4.26 10.49 -15.87
N ASN A 50 -5.37 10.36 -15.16
CA ASN A 50 -6.68 10.86 -15.58
C ASN A 50 -7.30 11.71 -14.47
N GLY A 51 -7.17 13.04 -14.59
CA GLY A 51 -7.53 13.95 -13.50
C GLY A 51 -6.74 13.60 -12.22
N ARG A 52 -7.47 13.32 -11.14
CA ARG A 52 -6.93 12.91 -9.84
C ARG A 52 -6.64 11.40 -9.72
N ASP A 53 -6.76 10.63 -10.80
CA ASP A 53 -6.49 9.19 -10.80
C ASP A 53 -5.12 8.91 -11.41
N LEU A 54 -4.23 8.32 -10.62
CA LEU A 54 -2.96 7.77 -11.04
C LEU A 54 -3.13 6.28 -11.35
N GLN A 55 -2.98 5.90 -12.61
CA GLN A 55 -3.10 4.51 -13.04
C GLN A 55 -1.75 3.81 -12.93
N LEU A 56 -1.69 2.75 -12.15
CA LEU A 56 -0.50 1.96 -11.90
C LEU A 56 -0.62 0.57 -12.50
N GLY A 57 0.51 0.04 -12.96
CA GLY A 57 0.67 -1.33 -13.42
C GLY A 57 1.90 -1.98 -12.81
N LEU A 58 1.85 -3.29 -12.66
CA LEU A 58 3.01 -4.09 -12.31
C LEU A 58 3.57 -4.73 -13.59
N VAL A 59 4.84 -4.48 -13.88
CA VAL A 59 5.56 -5.04 -15.04
C VAL A 59 5.44 -6.57 -15.04
N GLU A 60 5.42 -7.18 -16.23
CA GLU A 60 5.29 -8.64 -16.45
C GLU A 60 3.98 -9.23 -15.89
N SER A 61 2.98 -8.39 -15.62
CA SER A 61 1.66 -8.83 -15.17
C SER A 61 0.51 -8.00 -15.77
N THR A 62 -0.69 -8.55 -15.68
CA THR A 62 -1.94 -7.85 -15.99
C THR A 62 -2.48 -7.07 -14.79
N ALA A 63 -1.80 -7.08 -13.63
CA ALA A 63 -2.27 -6.40 -12.42
C ALA A 63 -2.28 -4.87 -12.61
N ARG A 64 -3.39 -4.25 -12.19
CA ARG A 64 -3.63 -2.81 -12.30
C ARG A 64 -4.19 -2.27 -10.99
N LEU A 65 -3.90 -1.02 -10.71
CA LEU A 65 -4.42 -0.29 -9.56
C LEU A 65 -4.65 1.17 -9.96
N ILE A 66 -5.75 1.76 -9.49
CA ILE A 66 -5.95 3.21 -9.55
C ILE A 66 -5.69 3.76 -8.16
N VAL A 67 -4.83 4.76 -8.09
CA VAL A 67 -4.58 5.55 -6.89
C VAL A 67 -5.25 6.91 -7.09
N ARG A 68 -6.32 7.16 -6.34
CA ARG A 68 -7.11 8.39 -6.44
C ARG A 68 -6.70 9.36 -5.33
N GLY A 69 -6.16 10.52 -5.72
CA GLY A 69 -5.82 11.58 -4.77
C GLY A 69 -7.04 12.35 -4.29
N SER A 70 -6.82 13.29 -3.35
CA SER A 70 -7.82 14.28 -2.94
C SER A 70 -8.27 15.18 -4.10
N ALA A 71 -9.30 16.01 -3.86
CA ALA A 71 -9.90 16.87 -4.90
C ALA A 71 -8.88 17.76 -5.62
N GLU A 72 -7.90 18.30 -4.89
CA GLU A 72 -6.88 19.22 -5.39
C GLU A 72 -5.62 18.52 -5.93
N THR A 73 -5.59 17.18 -5.96
CA THR A 73 -4.39 16.45 -6.40
C THR A 73 -4.15 16.63 -7.91
N ASP A 74 -3.03 17.26 -8.26
CA ASP A 74 -2.47 17.25 -9.62
C ASP A 74 -1.25 16.31 -9.70
N TRP A 75 -1.49 15.07 -10.14
CA TRP A 75 -0.42 14.09 -10.30
C TRP A 75 0.68 14.51 -11.28
N ASN A 76 0.38 15.33 -12.29
CA ASN A 76 1.41 15.77 -13.23
C ASN A 76 2.33 16.81 -12.58
N ALA A 77 1.78 17.74 -11.81
CA ALA A 77 2.56 18.67 -11.01
C ALA A 77 3.41 17.93 -9.96
N GLU A 78 2.82 16.97 -9.25
CA GLU A 78 3.52 16.18 -8.22
C GLU A 78 4.68 15.37 -8.80
N LYS A 79 4.45 14.65 -9.91
CA LYS A 79 5.52 13.92 -10.63
C LYS A 79 6.64 14.84 -11.06
N LYS A 80 6.31 16.00 -11.62
CA LYS A 80 7.31 16.98 -12.07
C LYS A 80 8.12 17.52 -10.91
N ALA A 81 7.47 17.83 -9.79
CA ALA A 81 8.15 18.28 -8.58
C ALA A 81 9.08 17.18 -8.03
N TYR A 82 8.61 15.94 -7.95
CA TYR A 82 9.41 14.83 -7.44
C TYR A 82 10.57 14.45 -8.37
N SER A 83 10.36 14.44 -9.70
CA SER A 83 11.44 14.25 -10.66
C SER A 83 12.54 15.30 -10.51
N ARG A 84 12.18 16.57 -10.27
CA ARG A 84 13.16 17.64 -9.98
C ARG A 84 13.93 17.40 -8.69
N GLN A 85 13.28 16.89 -7.65
CA GLN A 85 13.96 16.53 -6.39
C GLN A 85 14.97 15.39 -6.59
N LEU A 86 14.73 14.50 -7.54
CA LEU A 86 15.63 13.40 -7.87
C LEU A 86 16.79 13.81 -8.79
N GLU A 87 16.74 14.99 -9.43
CA GLU A 87 17.83 15.47 -10.29
C GLU A 87 19.15 15.49 -9.52
N GLY A 88 20.14 14.72 -9.98
CA GLY A 88 21.44 14.58 -9.32
C GLY A 88 21.49 13.59 -8.14
N HIS A 89 20.36 13.02 -7.74
CA HIS A 89 20.26 12.04 -6.64
C HIS A 89 19.83 10.64 -7.11
N GLY A 90 19.13 10.54 -8.23
CA GLY A 90 18.66 9.27 -8.75
C GLY A 90 17.86 9.40 -10.05
N THR A 91 17.39 8.26 -10.55
CA THR A 91 16.59 8.18 -11.77
C THR A 91 15.23 7.52 -11.48
N PRO A 92 14.12 8.20 -11.72
CA PRO A 92 12.79 7.60 -11.72
C PRO A 92 12.68 6.37 -12.63
N LEU A 93 12.19 5.25 -12.10
CA LEU A 93 11.97 4.03 -12.88
C LEU A 93 10.51 3.85 -13.33
N TRP A 94 9.58 4.63 -12.76
CA TRP A 94 8.14 4.48 -13.00
C TRP A 94 7.68 4.77 -14.44
N ASN A 95 8.54 5.35 -15.28
CA ASN A 95 8.26 5.59 -16.71
C ASN A 95 8.78 4.47 -17.64
N HIS A 96 9.54 3.50 -17.12
CA HIS A 96 10.07 2.40 -17.93
C HIS A 96 8.97 1.39 -18.28
N LYS A 97 8.98 0.81 -19.48
CA LYS A 97 7.97 -0.20 -19.87
C LYS A 97 8.23 -1.57 -19.27
N GLU A 98 9.50 -1.89 -19.04
CA GLU A 98 9.97 -3.17 -18.53
C GLU A 98 10.77 -2.97 -17.24
N LEU A 99 11.12 -4.07 -16.57
CA LEU A 99 12.06 -4.04 -15.46
C LEU A 99 13.41 -3.54 -15.98
N THR A 100 14.03 -2.60 -15.27
CA THR A 100 15.38 -2.15 -15.61
C THR A 100 16.41 -3.24 -15.28
N SER A 101 17.64 -3.09 -15.76
CA SER A 101 18.73 -3.99 -15.36
C SER A 101 18.95 -3.99 -13.85
N ALA A 102 18.80 -2.84 -13.19
CA ALA A 102 18.89 -2.73 -11.74
C ALA A 102 17.76 -3.50 -11.04
N GLU A 103 16.51 -3.35 -11.49
CA GLU A 103 15.37 -4.12 -10.96
C GLU A 103 15.47 -5.61 -11.27
N ARG A 104 16.01 -5.99 -12.43
CA ARG A 104 16.25 -7.41 -12.77
C ARG A 104 17.35 -8.01 -11.91
N ALA A 105 18.46 -7.32 -11.72
CA ALA A 105 19.51 -7.73 -10.79
C ALA A 105 19.01 -7.85 -9.35
N TYR A 106 17.93 -7.15 -9.00
CA TYR A 106 17.20 -7.33 -7.76
C TYR A 106 16.27 -8.56 -7.78
N SER A 107 15.53 -8.81 -8.87
CA SER A 107 14.53 -9.89 -8.98
C SER A 107 15.13 -11.27 -9.22
N THR A 108 16.25 -11.35 -9.93
CA THR A 108 17.00 -12.58 -10.20
C THR A 108 18.29 -12.56 -9.39
N ASP A 109 18.39 -13.45 -8.40
CA ASP A 109 19.65 -13.86 -7.76
C ASP A 109 20.61 -12.74 -7.34
N LEU A 110 20.49 -12.28 -6.09
CA LEU A 110 21.68 -11.85 -5.34
C LEU A 110 22.23 -13.05 -4.56
N PRO A 111 23.37 -13.65 -4.98
CA PRO A 111 24.02 -14.73 -4.24
C PRO A 111 24.79 -14.23 -2.99
N SER A 112 24.83 -12.92 -2.73
CA SER A 112 25.51 -12.35 -1.57
C SER A 112 24.50 -11.87 -0.51
N PRO A 113 24.56 -12.40 0.73
CA PRO A 113 23.79 -11.89 1.87
C PRO A 113 24.01 -10.40 2.17
N ARG A 114 25.08 -9.80 1.64
CA ARG A 114 25.45 -8.40 1.89
C ARG A 114 24.74 -7.39 0.99
N THR A 115 24.15 -7.83 -0.13
CA THR A 115 23.44 -6.96 -1.08
C THR A 115 21.94 -7.25 -1.15
N ARG A 116 21.47 -8.36 -0.54
CA ARG A 116 20.04 -8.62 -0.40
C ARG A 116 19.43 -7.53 0.50
N PRO A 117 18.36 -6.86 0.06
CA PRO A 117 17.53 -6.07 0.96
C PRO A 117 17.07 -6.97 2.11
N GLY A 118 17.03 -6.41 3.31
CA GLY A 118 16.50 -7.15 4.45
C GLY A 118 15.05 -7.62 4.17
N PRO A 119 14.60 -8.72 4.79
CA PRO A 119 13.24 -9.26 4.62
C PRO A 119 12.13 -8.21 4.74
N ARG A 120 12.35 -7.16 5.55
CA ARG A 120 11.45 -6.00 5.66
C ARG A 120 11.25 -5.25 4.35
N ILE A 121 12.32 -4.91 3.63
CA ILE A 121 12.23 -4.12 2.38
C ILE A 121 11.49 -4.94 1.31
N GLU A 122 11.74 -6.24 1.27
CA GLU A 122 10.99 -7.15 0.39
C GLU A 122 9.50 -7.16 0.75
N MET A 123 9.18 -7.29 2.04
CA MET A 123 7.81 -7.25 2.55
C MET A 123 7.12 -5.92 2.23
N GLU A 124 7.77 -4.78 2.48
CA GLU A 124 7.24 -3.43 2.18
C GLU A 124 6.95 -3.26 0.69
N SER A 125 7.89 -3.66 -0.17
CA SER A 125 7.70 -3.63 -1.63
C SER A 125 6.54 -4.52 -2.08
N LYS A 126 6.42 -5.72 -1.51
CA LYS A 126 5.29 -6.62 -1.77
C LYS A 126 3.98 -6.02 -1.28
N ILE A 127 3.91 -5.47 -0.07
CA ILE A 127 2.71 -4.84 0.49
C ILE A 127 2.24 -3.70 -0.41
N LEU A 128 3.12 -2.84 -0.90
CA LEU A 128 2.73 -1.74 -1.79
C LEU A 128 2.07 -2.24 -3.07
N ARG A 129 2.56 -3.34 -3.65
CA ARG A 129 1.92 -3.99 -4.82
C ARG A 129 0.57 -4.64 -4.49
N ARG A 130 0.29 -4.88 -3.21
CA ARG A 130 -0.96 -5.46 -2.67
C ARG A 130 -1.76 -4.44 -1.86
N ILE A 131 -1.51 -3.13 -2.01
CA ILE A 131 -2.19 -2.11 -1.21
C ILE A 131 -3.72 -2.16 -1.37
N GLY A 132 -4.22 -2.63 -2.52
CA GLY A 132 -5.65 -2.88 -2.73
C GLY A 132 -6.26 -3.95 -1.81
N ILE A 133 -5.47 -4.84 -1.21
CA ILE A 133 -5.93 -5.81 -0.20
C ILE A 133 -6.49 -5.08 1.02
N PHE A 134 -5.84 -4.01 1.48
CA PHE A 134 -6.32 -3.23 2.62
C PHE A 134 -7.68 -2.59 2.29
N THR A 135 -7.81 -2.03 1.09
CA THR A 135 -9.10 -1.48 0.64
C THR A 135 -10.16 -2.56 0.45
N GLU A 136 -9.83 -3.79 0.11
CA GLU A 136 -10.85 -4.83 -0.14
C GLU A 136 -11.24 -5.62 1.12
N PHE A 137 -10.29 -5.88 2.02
CA PHE A 137 -10.43 -6.80 3.15
C PHE A 137 -10.35 -6.13 4.52
N SER A 138 -10.17 -4.80 4.58
CA SER A 138 -10.31 -4.03 5.82
C SER A 138 -11.64 -3.27 5.87
N SER A 139 -12.14 -3.08 7.08
CA SER A 139 -13.23 -2.18 7.44
C SER A 139 -12.73 -0.84 8.01
N ALA A 140 -11.42 -0.59 8.00
CA ALA A 140 -10.86 0.66 8.45
C ALA A 140 -11.24 1.81 7.51
N HIS A 141 -11.66 2.94 8.07
CA HIS A 141 -11.90 4.18 7.31
C HIS A 141 -10.60 4.95 7.06
N LEU A 142 -9.54 4.65 7.83
CA LEU A 142 -8.22 5.24 7.68
C LEU A 142 -7.14 4.17 7.88
N THR A 143 -6.07 4.20 7.08
CA THR A 143 -4.96 3.25 7.16
C THR A 143 -3.64 3.95 6.95
N TYR A 144 -2.72 3.82 7.90
CA TYR A 144 -1.35 4.31 7.82
C TYR A 144 -0.37 3.15 7.80
N ALA A 145 0.75 3.35 7.10
CA ALA A 145 1.89 2.46 7.13
C ALA A 145 3.13 3.22 7.63
N TYR A 146 3.89 2.63 8.54
CA TYR A 146 5.17 3.18 9.00
C TYR A 146 6.16 2.07 9.35
N SER A 147 7.45 2.36 9.15
CA SER A 147 8.54 1.45 9.52
C SER A 147 8.62 1.32 11.05
N GLY A 148 8.57 0.10 11.58
CA GLY A 148 8.63 -0.20 13.02
C GLY A 148 10.00 -0.60 13.56
N GLY A 149 11.01 -0.73 12.70
CA GLY A 149 12.33 -1.30 13.03
C GLY A 149 12.94 -2.01 11.83
N ALA A 150 14.14 -2.61 11.97
CA ALA A 150 14.87 -3.21 10.84
C ALA A 150 14.15 -4.40 10.17
N ASP A 151 13.26 -5.07 10.89
CA ASP A 151 12.52 -6.27 10.45
C ASP A 151 10.99 -6.10 10.52
N THR A 152 10.52 -4.94 10.96
CA THR A 152 9.11 -4.74 11.33
C THR A 152 8.45 -3.67 10.48
N THR A 153 7.32 -4.00 9.86
CA THR A 153 6.42 -3.04 9.21
C THR A 153 5.15 -2.94 10.02
N ARG A 154 4.73 -1.71 10.32
CA ARG A 154 3.55 -1.44 11.14
C ARG A 154 2.48 -0.76 10.30
N PHE A 155 1.24 -1.17 10.55
CA PHE A 155 0.06 -0.51 10.06
C PHE A 155 -0.76 0.00 11.23
N TRP A 156 -1.36 1.16 11.05
CA TRP A 156 -2.37 1.70 11.95
C TRP A 156 -3.68 1.81 11.21
N PHE A 157 -4.75 1.39 11.86
CA PHE A 157 -6.07 1.34 11.30
C PHE A 157 -7.05 2.02 12.22
N GLU A 158 -7.88 2.91 11.68
CA GLU A 158 -8.97 3.52 12.42
C GLU A 158 -10.30 2.93 11.93
N PHE A 159 -11.14 2.51 12.87
CA PHE A 159 -12.44 1.93 12.61
C PHE A 159 -13.51 2.73 13.32
N ASP A 160 -14.66 2.82 12.67
CA ASP A 160 -15.88 3.18 13.38
C ASP A 160 -16.20 2.06 14.39
N PRO A 161 -16.46 2.38 15.69
CA PRO A 161 -16.75 1.37 16.71
C PRO A 161 -17.96 0.47 16.38
N SER A 162 -18.87 0.93 15.51
CA SER A 162 -20.06 0.18 15.10
C SER A 162 -19.78 -0.87 14.01
N VAL A 163 -18.56 -0.93 13.47
CA VAL A 163 -18.21 -1.81 12.35
C VAL A 163 -17.35 -2.98 12.82
N PRO A 164 -17.68 -4.23 12.44
CA PRO A 164 -16.85 -5.39 12.76
C PRO A 164 -15.42 -5.28 12.22
N LYS A 165 -14.45 -5.67 13.05
CA LYS A 165 -13.03 -5.73 12.70
C LYS A 165 -12.66 -7.16 12.30
N ASP A 166 -12.52 -7.44 11.01
CA ASP A 166 -12.09 -8.75 10.53
C ASP A 166 -10.60 -8.75 10.16
N HIS A 167 -9.75 -8.61 11.19
CA HIS A 167 -8.30 -8.64 10.98
C HIS A 167 -7.82 -10.01 10.52
N GLY A 168 -8.52 -11.10 10.88
CA GLY A 168 -8.19 -12.45 10.44
C GLY A 168 -8.31 -12.59 8.92
N GLN A 169 -9.39 -12.06 8.32
CA GLN A 169 -9.55 -12.01 6.88
C GLN A 169 -8.47 -11.15 6.21
N LEU A 170 -8.10 -10.01 6.79
CA LEU A 170 -7.01 -9.17 6.28
C LEU A 170 -5.66 -9.90 6.31
N VAL A 171 -5.31 -10.56 7.41
CA VAL A 171 -4.06 -11.35 7.53
C VAL A 171 -4.07 -12.52 6.55
N ALA A 172 -5.19 -13.23 6.41
CA ALA A 172 -5.33 -14.32 5.45
C ALA A 172 -5.12 -13.83 4.00
N ALA A 173 -5.71 -12.69 3.63
CA ALA A 173 -5.51 -12.10 2.30
C ALA A 173 -4.07 -11.63 2.09
N LEU A 174 -3.46 -11.00 3.09
CA LEU A 174 -2.05 -10.58 3.04
C LEU A 174 -1.08 -11.76 2.95
N THR A 175 -1.41 -12.92 3.52
CA THR A 175 -0.54 -14.10 3.53
C THR A 175 -0.87 -15.10 2.42
N ASP A 176 -1.88 -14.82 1.60
CA ASP A 176 -2.25 -15.66 0.47
C ASP A 176 -1.03 -15.89 -0.45
N PRO A 177 -0.75 -17.16 -0.83
CA PRO A 177 0.45 -17.51 -1.59
C PRO A 177 0.45 -16.94 -3.01
N GLN A 178 -0.72 -16.70 -3.59
CA GLN A 178 -0.89 -16.22 -4.96
C GLN A 178 -1.12 -14.72 -5.02
N TRP A 179 -1.99 -14.20 -4.16
CA TRP A 179 -2.50 -12.84 -4.20
C TRP A 179 -1.87 -11.94 -3.14
N GLY A 180 -1.37 -12.52 -2.04
CA GLY A 180 -0.73 -11.84 -0.92
C GLY A 180 0.78 -11.71 -1.07
N LEU A 181 1.48 -11.74 0.07
CA LEU A 181 2.94 -11.58 0.19
C LEU A 181 3.72 -12.86 -0.14
N GLY A 182 3.02 -14.00 -0.24
CA GLY A 182 3.68 -15.31 -0.39
C GLY A 182 4.57 -15.65 0.82
N MET A 183 4.21 -15.14 2.00
CA MET A 183 4.92 -15.41 3.25
C MET A 183 4.01 -16.24 4.17
N ARG A 184 4.62 -17.16 4.91
CA ARG A 184 3.90 -18.04 5.83
C ARG A 184 3.87 -17.42 7.23
N VAL A 185 2.71 -17.43 7.87
CA VAL A 185 2.58 -17.11 9.30
C VAL A 185 3.28 -18.19 10.13
N ILE A 186 4.21 -17.79 10.98
CA ILE A 186 4.93 -18.70 11.90
C ILE A 186 4.66 -18.39 13.37
N TYR A 187 4.11 -17.22 13.67
CA TYR A 187 3.66 -16.81 14.99
C TYR A 187 2.62 -15.71 14.85
N GLU A 188 1.61 -15.74 15.71
CA GLU A 188 0.57 -14.74 15.80
C GLU A 188 0.24 -14.49 17.28
N ASP A 189 0.13 -13.22 17.65
CA ASP A 189 -0.32 -12.76 18.97
C ASP A 189 -1.24 -11.55 18.81
N CYS A 190 -2.51 -11.70 19.19
CA CYS A 190 -3.56 -10.76 18.85
C CYS A 190 -4.30 -10.28 20.11
N HIS A 191 -4.32 -8.96 20.31
CA HIS A 191 -5.01 -8.29 21.41
C HIS A 191 -6.03 -7.28 20.87
N CYS A 192 -7.06 -7.77 20.17
CA CYS A 192 -7.82 -6.94 19.23
C CYS A 192 -9.20 -6.49 19.79
N ASP A 193 -9.45 -6.74 21.09
CA ASP A 193 -10.74 -6.50 21.77
C ASP A 193 -11.08 -5.02 22.05
N ASN A 194 -10.12 -4.08 22.12
CA ASN A 194 -10.38 -2.65 22.38
C ASN A 194 -9.21 -1.77 21.90
N GLY A 195 -9.09 -1.49 20.60
CA GLY A 195 -8.01 -0.61 20.10
C GLY A 195 -6.58 -1.11 20.36
N GLY A 196 -6.39 -2.42 20.35
CA GLY A 196 -5.07 -3.02 20.60
C GLY A 196 -4.31 -3.33 19.32
N SER A 197 -3.49 -4.38 19.35
CA SER A 197 -2.60 -4.72 18.25
C SER A 197 -2.54 -6.22 18.01
N CYS A 198 -2.41 -6.57 16.74
CA CYS A 198 -2.22 -7.92 16.26
C CYS A 198 -0.77 -7.99 15.69
N TYR A 199 0.05 -8.89 16.24
CA TYR A 199 1.45 -9.11 15.87
C TYR A 199 1.57 -10.42 15.11
N THR A 200 2.09 -10.37 13.88
CA THR A 200 2.24 -11.55 13.03
C THR A 200 3.68 -11.66 12.57
N LYS A 201 4.36 -12.76 12.92
CA LYS A 201 5.68 -13.08 12.38
C LYS A 201 5.51 -13.89 11.10
N LEU A 202 6.09 -13.38 10.01
CA LEU A 202 6.03 -13.92 8.67
C LEU A 202 7.39 -14.49 8.27
N SER A 203 7.39 -15.63 7.60
CA SER A 203 8.61 -16.29 7.13
C SER A 203 8.56 -16.53 5.62
N SER A 204 9.72 -16.39 4.99
CA SER A 204 9.94 -16.62 3.57
C SER A 204 11.34 -17.22 3.34
N PRO A 205 11.65 -17.73 2.13
CA PRO A 205 12.99 -18.24 1.83
C PRO A 205 14.12 -17.22 2.00
N THR A 206 13.81 -15.91 1.99
CA THR A 206 14.78 -14.82 2.13
C THR A 206 14.95 -14.36 3.58
N GLY A 207 14.09 -14.82 4.49
CA GLY A 207 14.16 -14.55 5.93
C GLY A 207 12.80 -14.25 6.55
N ASP A 208 12.85 -13.90 7.82
CA ASP A 208 11.68 -13.56 8.63
C ASP A 208 11.46 -12.04 8.67
N ALA A 209 10.20 -11.64 8.72
CA ALA A 209 9.78 -10.26 8.95
C ALA A 209 8.58 -10.22 9.91
N THR A 210 8.34 -9.07 10.52
CA THR A 210 7.23 -8.86 11.45
C THR A 210 6.25 -7.87 10.85
N LEU A 211 4.98 -8.28 10.80
CA LEU A 211 3.85 -7.42 10.49
C LEU A 211 3.13 -7.08 11.80
N THR A 212 2.97 -5.79 12.09
CA THR A 212 2.13 -5.34 13.22
C THR A 212 0.94 -4.57 12.68
N LEU A 213 -0.26 -4.94 13.11
CA LEU A 213 -1.49 -4.23 12.82
C LEU A 213 -1.96 -3.59 14.14
N ASN A 214 -2.04 -2.27 14.20
CA ASN A 214 -2.54 -1.52 15.34
C ASN A 214 -3.93 -1.00 14.98
N PHE A 215 -4.87 -1.10 15.90
CA PHE A 215 -6.26 -0.72 15.66
C PHE A 215 -6.64 0.40 16.63
N SER A 216 -7.36 1.40 16.16
CA SER A 216 -7.98 2.45 16.97
C SER A 216 -9.47 2.51 16.66
N GLU A 217 -10.26 2.78 17.69
CA GLU A 217 -11.68 3.06 17.56
C GLU A 217 -11.87 4.57 17.53
N GLU A 218 -12.18 5.10 16.35
CA GLU A 218 -12.33 6.53 16.12
C GLU A 218 -13.58 6.79 15.28
N VAL A 219 -14.34 7.82 15.64
CA VAL A 219 -15.49 8.22 14.83
C VAL A 219 -14.95 8.94 13.58
N PRO A 220 -15.28 8.49 12.36
CA PRO A 220 -14.77 9.09 11.15
C PRO A 220 -15.14 10.57 11.04
N ARG A 221 -14.14 11.43 10.82
CA ARG A 221 -14.37 12.87 10.54
C ARG A 221 -15.08 13.09 9.20
N LEU A 222 -14.78 12.24 8.21
CA LEU A 222 -15.43 12.21 6.90
C LEU A 222 -16.37 11.01 6.83
N GLY A 223 -17.63 11.25 6.45
CA GLY A 223 -18.66 10.22 6.38
C GLY A 223 -18.98 9.76 4.96
N ARG A 224 -19.95 8.85 4.84
CA ARG A 224 -20.49 8.31 3.58
C ARG A 224 -20.60 9.36 2.46
N THR A 225 -21.25 10.50 2.71
CA THR A 225 -21.52 11.53 1.70
C THR A 225 -20.24 12.07 1.05
N TYR A 226 -19.16 12.23 1.82
CA TYR A 226 -17.88 12.66 1.29
C TYR A 226 -17.34 11.63 0.30
N PHE A 227 -17.25 10.37 0.72
CA PHE A 227 -16.71 9.29 -0.11
C PHE A 227 -17.57 8.98 -1.34
N GLU A 228 -18.89 9.14 -1.26
CA GLU A 228 -19.78 9.10 -2.42
C GLU A 228 -19.44 10.23 -3.42
N SER A 229 -19.25 11.45 -2.94
CA SER A 229 -18.94 12.61 -3.79
C SER A 229 -17.62 12.47 -4.55
N ILE A 230 -16.65 11.74 -3.97
CA ILE A 230 -15.37 11.47 -4.63
C ILE A 230 -15.35 10.14 -5.41
N GLY A 231 -16.51 9.49 -5.53
CA GLY A 231 -16.71 8.30 -6.35
C GLY A 231 -16.08 7.04 -5.76
N ALA A 232 -16.09 6.87 -4.44
CA ALA A 232 -15.67 5.63 -3.80
C ALA A 232 -16.60 4.45 -4.13
N PRO A 233 -16.08 3.22 -4.26
CA PRO A 233 -16.89 2.06 -4.58
C PRO A 233 -17.99 1.86 -3.54
N ARG A 234 -19.24 1.68 -3.98
CA ARG A 234 -20.38 1.52 -3.07
C ARG A 234 -20.19 0.40 -2.05
N ARG A 235 -19.62 -0.74 -2.51
CA ARG A 235 -19.28 -1.88 -1.64
C ARG A 235 -18.33 -1.52 -0.48
N TRP A 236 -17.40 -0.60 -0.73
CA TRP A 236 -16.42 -0.14 0.26
C TRP A 236 -17.09 0.81 1.24
N ILE A 237 -17.89 1.76 0.73
CA ILE A 237 -18.66 2.71 1.53
C ILE A 237 -19.60 1.98 2.48
N ASP A 238 -20.36 1.00 1.97
CA ASP A 238 -21.36 0.29 2.77
C ASP A 238 -20.72 -0.61 3.84
N ARG A 239 -19.47 -1.06 3.64
CA ARG A 239 -18.72 -1.82 4.65
C ARG A 239 -18.17 -0.93 5.77
N ILE A 240 -17.71 0.27 5.44
CA ILE A 240 -16.97 1.15 6.37
C ILE A 240 -17.88 2.14 7.07
N PHE A 241 -18.93 2.58 6.38
CA PHE A 241 -19.95 3.48 6.89
C PHE A 241 -21.29 2.76 6.74
N PRO A 242 -21.72 1.86 7.63
CA PRO A 242 -23.03 1.22 7.47
C PRO A 242 -24.16 2.27 7.45
N ALA A 243 -25.29 1.95 6.82
CA ALA A 243 -26.45 2.86 6.84
C ALA A 243 -27.07 2.89 8.25
N PRO A 244 -27.64 4.01 8.71
CA PRO A 244 -28.35 4.03 9.97
C PRO A 244 -29.52 3.01 9.93
N GLY A 245 -29.46 1.97 10.76
CA GLY A 245 -30.48 0.93 10.89
C GLY A 245 -30.10 -0.49 10.44
N SER A 246 -28.87 -0.72 10.00
CA SER A 246 -28.36 -2.08 9.74
C SER A 246 -27.51 -2.58 10.93
N SER A 247 -28.18 -3.02 11.99
CA SER A 247 -27.58 -3.76 13.12
C SER A 247 -28.41 -5.01 13.38
#